data_AF-A0A6L6LWZ2-F1
#
_entry.id   AF-A0A6L6LWZ2-F1
#
_cell.length_a   1.000
_cell.length_b   1.000
_cell.length_c   1.000
_cell.angle_alpha   90.00
_cell.angle_beta   90.00
_cell.angle_gamma   90.00
#
_symmetry.space_group_name_H-M   'P 1'
#
loop_
_entity.id
_entity.type
_entity.pdbx_description
1 polymer ?
#
loop_
_entity_poly.entity_id
_entity_poly.type
_entity_poly.pdbx_seq_one_letter_code
_entity_poly.pdbx_strand_id
1 'polypeptide(L)'
;MNIPRMSYPQYRKARRLTHECCNYCNGNCLLLDDGEECVCVQSISYSLLCQWFKVAVLPLDAALCAEITKGRDDIKRCTVCGAAFTPNSNRAKYCPDCAVQVRRKKEAERQRKRYLLSTHLGR
;
A
#
# COMPACT_ATOMS: atom_id res chain seq x y z
N MET A 1 5.28 -3.62 -9.17
CA MET A 1 4.07 -3.09 -8.50
C MET A 1 3.82 -3.90 -7.23
N ASN A 2 3.52 -3.26 -6.09
CA ASN A 2 3.15 -3.98 -4.87
C ASN A 2 1.65 -4.29 -4.92
N ILE A 3 1.28 -5.54 -5.20
CA ILE A 3 -0.13 -5.96 -5.25
C ILE A 3 -0.62 -6.21 -3.82
N PRO A 4 -1.71 -5.58 -3.36
CA PRO A 4 -2.27 -5.87 -2.04
C PRO A 4 -2.60 -7.36 -1.91
N ARG A 5 -2.24 -7.97 -0.78
CA ARG A 5 -2.74 -9.29 -0.40
C ARG A 5 -3.59 -9.17 0.85
N MET A 6 -4.71 -9.85 0.75
CA MET A 6 -5.74 -9.95 1.76
C MET A 6 -5.33 -10.94 2.84
N SER A 7 -5.76 -10.66 4.07
CA SER A 7 -5.84 -11.67 5.12
C SER A 7 -6.95 -12.69 4.81
N TYR A 8 -6.99 -13.81 5.53
CA TYR A 8 -8.05 -14.81 5.33
C TYR A 8 -9.47 -14.24 5.49
N PRO A 9 -9.79 -13.42 6.51
CA PRO A 9 -11.10 -12.78 6.61
C PRO A 9 -11.42 -11.85 5.43
N GLN A 10 -10.46 -11.04 4.98
CA GLN A 10 -10.62 -10.15 3.83
C GLN A 10 -10.87 -10.95 2.55
N TYR A 11 -10.12 -12.03 2.34
CA TYR A 11 -10.31 -12.94 1.20
C TYR A 11 -11.72 -13.57 1.22
N ARG A 12 -12.22 -14.00 2.38
CA ARG A 12 -13.58 -14.55 2.49
C ARG A 12 -14.65 -13.55 2.09
N LYS A 13 -14.52 -12.28 2.51
CA LYS A 13 -15.43 -11.19 2.09
C LYS A 13 -15.31 -10.92 0.59
N ALA A 14 -14.10 -10.80 0.07
CA ALA A 14 -13.84 -10.57 -1.35
C ALA A 14 -14.37 -11.71 -2.24
N ARG A 15 -14.28 -12.95 -1.77
CA ARG A 15 -14.82 -14.12 -2.48
C ARG A 15 -16.35 -14.09 -2.53
N ARG A 16 -17.03 -13.69 -1.46
CA ARG A 16 -18.48 -13.47 -1.48
C ARG A 16 -18.86 -12.43 -2.55
N LEU A 17 -18.20 -11.28 -2.55
CA LEU A 17 -18.44 -10.23 -3.56
C LEU A 17 -18.13 -10.72 -4.99
N THR A 18 -17.10 -11.55 -5.14
CA THR A 18 -16.77 -12.16 -6.44
C THR A 18 -17.92 -13.03 -6.94
N HIS A 19 -18.57 -13.79 -6.08
CA HIS A 19 -19.69 -14.64 -6.46
C HIS A 19 -20.97 -13.85 -6.80
N GLU A 20 -21.08 -12.59 -6.34
CA GLU A 20 -22.17 -11.67 -6.65
C GLU A 20 -21.86 -10.78 -7.88
N CYS A 21 -20.63 -10.86 -8.41
CA CYS A 21 -20.19 -10.09 -9.57
C CYS A 21 -20.93 -10.51 -10.84
N CYS A 22 -21.40 -9.56 -11.64
CA CYS A 22 -22.07 -9.83 -12.92
C CYS A 22 -21.22 -10.61 -13.93
N ASN A 23 -19.89 -10.54 -13.84
CA ASN A 23 -18.97 -11.26 -14.72
C ASN A 23 -18.56 -12.62 -14.16
N TYR A 24 -19.07 -13.02 -13.00
CA TYR A 24 -18.80 -14.33 -12.42
C TYR A 24 -19.88 -15.32 -12.89
N CYS A 25 -19.47 -16.38 -13.58
CA CYS A 25 -20.35 -17.42 -14.07
C CYS A 25 -19.74 -18.80 -13.77
N ASN A 26 -20.39 -19.60 -12.91
CA ASN A 26 -20.00 -20.98 -12.59
C ASN A 26 -18.52 -21.18 -12.20
N GLY A 27 -17.87 -20.21 -11.57
CA GLY A 27 -16.45 -20.27 -11.21
C GLY A 27 -15.53 -19.52 -12.17
N ASN A 28 -16.02 -19.19 -13.36
CA ASN A 28 -15.28 -18.49 -14.42
C ASN A 28 -15.57 -16.99 -14.44
N CYS A 29 -14.70 -16.24 -15.10
CA CYS A 29 -14.80 -14.81 -15.27
C CYS A 29 -14.96 -14.45 -16.74
N LEU A 30 -16.18 -14.11 -17.14
CA LEU A 30 -16.55 -13.82 -18.53
C LEU A 30 -15.69 -12.72 -19.19
N LEU A 31 -15.11 -11.83 -18.40
CA LEU A 31 -14.26 -10.73 -18.86
C LEU A 31 -12.80 -11.13 -19.08
N LEU A 32 -12.39 -12.29 -18.55
CA LEU A 32 -11.08 -12.89 -18.74
C LEU A 32 -11.10 -14.04 -19.75
N ASP A 33 -12.29 -14.55 -20.08
CA ASP A 33 -12.49 -15.56 -21.12
C ASP A 33 -12.11 -14.98 -22.49
N ASP A 34 -11.06 -15.51 -23.12
CA ASP A 34 -10.54 -15.09 -24.44
C ASP A 34 -10.85 -16.10 -25.56
N GLY A 35 -11.88 -16.92 -25.35
CA GLY A 35 -12.26 -18.04 -26.22
C GLY A 35 -12.20 -19.39 -25.50
N GLU A 36 -11.51 -19.45 -24.37
CA GLU A 36 -11.54 -20.56 -23.41
C GLU A 36 -12.02 -20.06 -22.04
N GLU A 37 -12.69 -20.93 -21.28
CA GLU A 37 -13.15 -20.60 -19.94
C GLU A 37 -11.96 -20.28 -19.01
N CYS A 38 -12.00 -19.11 -18.38
CA CYS A 38 -10.97 -18.65 -17.45
C CYS A 38 -11.54 -18.58 -16.04
N VAL A 39 -10.98 -19.37 -15.13
CA VAL A 39 -11.34 -19.31 -13.70
C VAL A 39 -11.15 -17.89 -13.18
N CYS A 40 -12.15 -17.37 -12.47
CA CYS A 40 -12.05 -16.03 -11.90
C CYS A 40 -10.88 -15.96 -10.92
N VAL A 41 -9.79 -15.27 -11.30
CA VAL A 41 -8.56 -15.17 -10.50
C VAL A 41 -8.80 -14.61 -9.11
N GLN A 42 -9.83 -13.78 -8.93
CA GLN A 42 -10.19 -13.22 -7.63
C GLN A 42 -10.85 -14.24 -6.69
N SER A 43 -11.51 -15.27 -7.24
CA SER A 43 -12.14 -16.32 -6.45
C SER A 43 -11.13 -17.29 -5.83
N ILE A 44 -9.93 -17.39 -6.40
CA ILE A 44 -8.88 -18.34 -6.01
C ILE A 44 -7.62 -17.68 -5.41
N SER A 45 -7.47 -16.35 -5.52
CA SER A 45 -6.27 -15.63 -5.08
C SER A 45 -6.51 -14.76 -3.84
N TYR A 46 -5.51 -14.73 -2.95
CA TYR A 46 -5.42 -13.75 -1.87
C TYR A 46 -4.97 -12.37 -2.36
N SER A 47 -4.54 -12.24 -3.62
CA SER A 47 -4.07 -10.98 -4.21
C SER A 47 -5.19 -10.31 -5.01
N LEU A 48 -5.24 -8.98 -5.01
CA LEU A 48 -6.16 -8.22 -5.87
C LEU A 48 -5.66 -8.19 -7.32
N LEU A 49 -5.91 -9.27 -8.06
CA LEU A 49 -5.42 -9.47 -9.44
C LEU A 49 -6.48 -9.17 -10.51
N CYS A 50 -7.76 -9.46 -10.23
CA CYS A 50 -8.81 -9.16 -11.20
C CYS A 50 -9.04 -7.65 -11.26
N GLN A 51 -8.69 -7.04 -12.39
CA GLN A 51 -8.81 -5.59 -12.54
C GLN A 51 -10.26 -5.12 -12.45
N TRP A 52 -11.20 -5.87 -13.04
CA TRP A 52 -12.64 -5.59 -12.91
C TRP A 52 -13.10 -5.62 -11.45
N PHE A 53 -12.70 -6.66 -10.71
CA PHE A 53 -13.03 -6.75 -9.29
C PHE A 53 -12.50 -5.53 -8.53
N LYS A 54 -11.23 -5.16 -8.77
CA LYS A 54 -10.59 -4.04 -8.09
C LYS A 54 -11.31 -2.70 -8.31
N VAL A 55 -11.76 -2.42 -9.53
CA VAL A 55 -12.30 -1.11 -9.90
C VAL A 55 -13.83 -1.00 -9.82
N ALA A 56 -14.55 -2.10 -10.01
CA ALA A 56 -16.01 -2.09 -10.11
C ALA A 56 -16.70 -2.84 -8.96
N VAL A 57 -16.14 -3.97 -8.51
CA VAL A 57 -16.80 -4.84 -7.52
C VAL A 57 -16.40 -4.49 -6.09
N LEU A 58 -15.10 -4.40 -5.83
CA LEU A 58 -14.55 -4.10 -4.50
C LEU A 58 -15.09 -2.79 -3.91
N PRO A 59 -15.24 -1.69 -4.68
CA PRO A 59 -15.81 -0.45 -4.15
C PRO A 59 -17.27 -0.55 -3.68
N LEU A 60 -18.01 -1.59 -4.07
CA LEU A 60 -19.38 -1.83 -3.57
C LEU A 60 -19.39 -2.16 -2.07
N ASP A 61 -18.29 -2.70 -1.54
CA ASP A 61 -18.04 -2.82 -0.11
C ASP A 61 -16.96 -1.82 0.31
N ALA A 62 -17.40 -0.60 0.64
CA ALA A 62 -16.51 0.50 1.02
C ALA A 62 -15.64 0.17 2.25
N ALA A 63 -16.16 -0.62 3.19
CA ALA A 63 -15.43 -1.04 4.38
C ALA A 63 -14.28 -1.99 4.01
N LEU A 64 -14.57 -3.03 3.23
CA LEU A 64 -13.56 -3.97 2.75
C LEU A 64 -12.52 -3.29 1.85
N CYS A 65 -12.97 -2.39 0.96
CA CYS A 65 -12.08 -1.62 0.09
C CYS A 65 -11.07 -0.80 0.91
N ALA A 66 -11.53 -0.14 1.97
CA ALA A 66 -10.68 0.59 2.89
C ALA A 66 -9.73 -0.34 3.67
N GLU A 67 -10.22 -1.46 4.19
CA GLU A 67 -9.41 -2.46 4.92
C GLU A 67 -8.25 -2.98 4.05
N ILE A 68 -8.51 -3.35 2.79
CA ILE A 68 -7.50 -3.92 1.90
C ILE A 68 -6.51 -2.86 1.40
N THR A 69 -6.99 -1.64 1.15
CA THR A 69 -6.15 -0.56 0.59
C THR A 69 -5.30 0.12 1.66
N LYS A 70 -5.78 0.23 2.90
CA LYS A 70 -5.04 0.88 4.00
C LYS A 70 -4.06 -0.09 4.66
N GLY A 71 -4.44 -1.34 4.91
CA GLY A 71 -3.76 -2.28 5.83
C GLY A 71 -2.34 -2.76 5.50
N ARG A 72 -1.66 -2.24 4.46
CA ARG A 72 -0.31 -2.70 4.06
C ARG A 72 0.79 -1.64 4.07
N ASP A 73 0.44 -0.37 3.89
CA ASP A 73 1.41 0.70 4.06
C ASP A 73 1.58 1.10 5.54
N ASP A 74 0.76 0.53 6.43
CA ASP A 74 0.64 0.94 7.83
C ASP A 74 1.78 0.50 8.74
N ILE A 75 2.71 -0.35 8.30
CA ILE A 75 3.88 -0.72 9.12
C ILE A 75 5.14 -0.76 8.26
N LYS A 76 6.02 0.23 8.46
CA LYS A 76 7.36 0.31 7.87
C LYS A 76 8.41 0.05 8.93
N ARG A 77 9.64 -0.28 8.49
CA ARG A 77 10.81 -0.30 9.36
C ARG A 77 11.61 0.98 9.22
N CYS A 78 12.01 1.56 10.35
CA CYS A 78 12.84 2.75 10.36
C CYS A 78 14.22 2.43 9.76
N THR A 79 14.70 3.24 8.83
CA THR A 79 16.03 3.03 8.22
C THR A 79 17.20 3.37 9.15
N VAL A 80 16.94 3.91 10.34
CA VAL A 80 17.98 4.28 11.33
C VAL A 80 18.08 3.21 12.41
N CYS A 81 16.97 2.88 13.07
CA CYS A 81 16.96 1.93 14.20
C CYS A 81 16.33 0.58 13.87
N GLY A 82 15.75 0.39 12.68
CA GLY A 82 15.08 -0.86 12.28
C GLY A 82 13.70 -1.10 12.90
N ALA A 83 13.27 -0.28 13.87
CA ALA A 83 11.99 -0.44 14.56
C ALA A 83 10.80 -0.36 13.60
N ALA A 84 9.80 -1.19 13.83
CA ALA A 84 8.51 -1.12 13.15
C ALA A 84 7.75 0.15 13.58
N PHE A 85 7.16 0.87 12.64
CA PHE A 85 6.37 2.07 12.91
C PHE A 85 5.28 2.26 11.86
N THR A 86 4.20 2.94 12.25
CA THR A 86 3.14 3.31 11.31
C THR A 86 3.45 4.63 10.62
N PRO A 87 3.63 4.65 9.30
CA PRO A 87 3.97 5.86 8.59
C PRO A 87 2.73 6.72 8.32
N ASN A 88 2.82 8.01 8.59
CA ASN A 88 1.78 8.98 8.19
C ASN A 88 1.77 9.27 6.67
N SER A 89 2.72 8.74 5.91
CA SER A 89 2.76 8.85 4.44
C SER A 89 3.64 7.79 3.77
N ASN A 90 3.39 7.54 2.50
CA ASN A 90 4.21 6.62 1.69
C ASN A 90 5.67 7.08 1.55
N ARG A 91 5.98 8.35 1.80
CA ARG A 91 7.35 8.90 1.81
C ARG A 91 8.07 8.77 3.15
N ALA A 92 7.40 8.39 4.23
CA ALA A 92 8.03 8.27 5.54
C ALA A 92 9.07 7.14 5.57
N LYS A 93 10.26 7.47 6.10
CA LYS A 93 11.44 6.58 6.21
C LYS A 93 11.88 6.29 7.64
N TYR A 94 11.48 7.15 8.58
CA TYR A 94 11.96 7.12 9.96
C TYR A 94 10.78 6.95 10.92
N CYS A 95 10.99 6.20 12.01
CA CYS A 95 10.06 6.23 13.13
C CYS A 95 10.02 7.65 13.75
N PRO A 96 9.00 7.97 14.56
CA PRO A 96 8.84 9.32 15.13
C PRO A 96 10.12 9.84 15.83
N ASP A 97 10.79 9.01 16.62
CA ASP A 97 11.99 9.42 17.37
C ASP A 97 13.18 9.72 16.45
N CYS A 98 13.49 8.79 15.55
CA CYS A 98 14.58 8.99 14.58
C CYS A 98 14.28 10.13 13.60
N ALA A 99 13.02 10.38 13.26
CA ALA A 99 12.64 11.50 12.41
C ALA A 99 13.02 12.85 13.05
N VAL A 100 12.81 13.00 14.37
CA VAL A 100 13.20 14.21 15.11
C VAL A 100 14.72 14.38 15.11
N GLN A 101 15.46 13.30 15.38
CA GLN A 101 16.93 13.35 15.41
C GLN A 101 17.52 13.71 14.04
N VAL A 102 17.07 13.05 12.97
CA VAL A 102 17.54 13.33 11.60
C VAL A 102 17.20 14.76 11.18
N ARG A 103 16.01 15.26 11.53
CA ARG A 103 15.62 16.66 11.26
C ARG A 103 16.56 17.64 11.94
N ARG A 104 16.80 17.47 13.25
CA ARG A 104 17.70 18.32 14.03
C ARG A 104 19.12 18.34 13.44
N LYS A 105 19.65 17.17 13.05
CA LYS A 105 20.98 17.06 12.43
C LYS A 105 21.05 17.83 11.11
N LYS A 106 20.08 17.63 10.21
CA LYS A 106 20.03 18.34 8.91
C LYS A 106 19.88 19.84 9.06
N GLU A 107 19.11 20.28 10.06
CA GLU A 107 18.94 21.69 10.35
C GLU A 107 20.22 22.32 10.90
N ALA A 108 20.91 21.66 11.84
CA ALA A 108 22.21 22.10 12.32
C ALA A 108 23.25 22.19 11.19
N GLU A 109 23.31 21.19 10.30
CA GLU A 109 24.19 21.22 9.11
C GLU A 109 23.84 22.38 8.18
N ARG A 110 22.55 22.66 7.96
CA ARG A 110 22.09 23.80 7.15
C ARG A 110 22.54 25.12 7.76
N GLN A 111 22.39 25.29 9.07
CA GLN A 111 22.84 26.50 9.75
C GLN A 111 24.35 26.66 9.67
N ARG A 112 25.14 25.59 9.93
CA ARG A 112 26.61 25.63 9.78
C ARG A 112 27.04 26.09 8.39
N LYS A 113 26.41 25.56 7.33
CA LYS A 113 26.67 26.00 5.95
C LYS A 113 26.31 27.46 5.73
N ARG A 114 25.17 27.92 6.25
CA ARG A 114 24.73 29.32 6.17
C ARG A 114 25.71 30.26 6.86
N TYR A 115 26.17 29.91 8.06
CA TYR A 115 27.20 30.66 8.77
C TYR A 115 28.49 30.74 7.95
N LEU A 116 29.02 29.61 7.48
CA LEU A 116 30.25 29.55 6.67
C LEU A 116 30.15 30.46 5.42
N LEU A 117 29.03 30.40 4.70
CA LEU A 117 28.76 31.25 3.53
C LEU A 117 28.70 32.73 3.90
N SER A 118 28.10 33.06 5.04
CA SER A 118 27.94 34.45 5.49
C SER A 118 29.22 35.08 6.06
N THR A 119 30.11 34.30 6.67
CA THR A 119 31.29 34.83 7.37
C THR A 119 32.54 34.92 6.50
N HIS A 120 32.46 34.64 5.19
CA HIS A 120 33.61 34.57 4.28
C HIS A 120 34.75 33.64 4.75
N LEU A 121 34.48 32.71 5.68
CA LEU A 121 35.45 31.71 6.15
C LEU A 121 35.63 30.55 5.15
N GLY A 122 34.96 30.60 4.00
CA GLY A 122 35.03 29.62 2.92
C GLY A 122 35.87 30.07 1.73
N ARG A 123 36.88 30.94 1.94
CA ARG A 123 37.91 31.23 0.94
C ARG A 123 39.18 30.43 1.24
#